data_AF-A0A0D9P7X3-F1
#
_entry.id   AF-A0A0D9P7X3-F1
#
_cell.length_a   1.000
_cell.length_b   1.000
_cell.length_c   1.000
_cell.angle_alpha   90.00
_cell.angle_beta   90.00
_cell.angle_gamma   90.00
#
_symmetry.space_group_name_H-M   'P 1'
#
loop_
_entity.id
_entity.type
_entity.pdbx_description
1 polymer ?
#
loop_
_entity_poly.entity_id
_entity_poly.type
_entity_poly.pdbx_seq_one_letter_code
_entity_poly.pdbx_strand_id
1 'polypeptide(L)'
;MVAGYLYRQWAAIACQDVARHLYPSNSTIHLTQDVYATYVTIEDISYLQSLQNSPLGNDAKGHRILDAPQGHTIRTIYVAYDHVGIRNIYFELPKRDDRCNSSLDCCRVWWKQLTRDFGLVRIVTQSDGLKIRRLLDSTDPPVSRSDSPLDQAWPTPGLSCRLIDLDTCSSAEGLPDNLRMSFVDCNTPGTNGYSAAISGFHILKISVLWMYMPIDEDEYLVQVWAVKHPESGFLGFMLYSSQGRAVMFGSYNVHPGLRLQFHLIYRTTKSPSRIYINDWDPLCDDKRIKYFGIESTNDEDSVPENVGQRHRETYPPSMRPSSSPPYTQYNELWYYRNCRLENVVGIACCIDKGVSHKPIIGILIHYGDGRRACVGQYRFDWALDLLAVDTSRPLRIGLGKTRKNLPAYLQDGVLAGFALAW
;
A
#
# COMPACT_ATOMS: atom_id res chain seq x y z
N MET A 1 15.75 -0.92 -1.19
CA MET A 1 14.66 0.01 -1.59
C MET A 1 13.88 0.46 -0.35
N VAL A 2 14.49 1.25 0.55
CA VAL A 2 13.87 1.75 1.81
C VAL A 2 14.07 3.27 1.94
N ALA A 3 15.23 3.77 1.51
CA ALA A 3 15.56 5.19 1.51
C ALA A 3 14.55 6.07 0.76
N GLY A 4 13.93 5.56 -0.32
CA GLY A 4 12.98 6.32 -1.14
C GLY A 4 11.66 6.68 -0.46
N TYR A 5 11.25 5.95 0.59
CA TYR A 5 10.02 6.25 1.35
C TYR A 5 10.26 7.24 2.50
N LEU A 6 11.39 7.13 3.19
CA LEU A 6 11.79 8.07 4.24
C LEU A 6 12.08 9.46 3.67
N TYR A 7 12.85 9.53 2.58
CA TYR A 7 13.23 10.79 1.93
C TYR A 7 12.03 11.72 1.68
N ARG A 8 10.91 11.14 1.26
CA ARG A 8 9.67 11.85 0.95
C ARG A 8 9.01 12.49 2.16
N GLN A 9 8.89 11.74 3.25
CA GLN A 9 8.28 12.25 4.47
C GLN A 9 9.14 13.35 5.09
N TRP A 10 10.47 13.18 5.02
CA TRP A 10 11.41 14.24 5.39
C TRP A 10 11.25 15.48 4.52
N ALA A 11 11.11 15.35 3.19
CA ALA A 11 10.84 16.47 2.30
C ALA A 11 9.52 17.19 2.64
N ALA A 12 8.47 16.44 2.98
CA ALA A 12 7.20 17.02 3.42
C ALA A 12 7.34 17.82 4.73
N ILE A 13 8.06 17.28 5.72
CA ILE A 13 8.31 17.95 7.01
C ILE A 13 9.19 19.19 6.82
N ALA A 14 10.29 19.07 6.07
CA ALA A 14 11.18 20.20 5.78
C ALA A 14 10.44 21.33 5.03
N CYS A 15 9.58 20.99 4.07
CA CYS A 15 8.74 21.97 3.39
C CYS A 15 7.74 22.66 4.32
N GLN A 16 7.20 21.95 5.33
CA GLN A 16 6.32 22.55 6.33
C GLN A 16 7.09 23.54 7.20
N ASP A 17 8.30 23.21 7.63
CA ASP A 17 9.13 24.09 8.44
C ASP A 17 9.49 25.39 7.71
N VAL A 18 9.85 25.31 6.41
CA VAL A 18 10.07 26.51 5.58
C VAL A 18 8.79 27.34 5.46
N ALA A 19 7.64 26.70 5.25
CA ALA A 19 6.37 27.39 5.10
C ALA A 19 5.87 28.09 6.38
N ARG A 20 6.30 27.68 7.58
CA ARG A 20 5.94 28.35 8.85
C ARG A 20 6.33 29.82 8.91
N HIS A 21 7.32 30.22 8.10
CA HIS A 21 7.80 31.60 8.03
C HIS A 21 7.16 32.42 6.92
N LEU A 22 6.21 31.83 6.17
CA LEU A 22 5.47 32.48 5.09
C LEU A 22 4.03 32.78 5.53
N TYR A 23 3.40 33.75 4.88
CA TYR A 23 2.02 34.11 5.16
C TYR A 23 1.06 33.17 4.41
N PRO A 24 0.25 32.37 5.12
CA PRO A 24 -0.78 31.58 4.49
C PRO A 24 -1.82 32.49 3.84
N SER A 25 -2.38 32.04 2.72
CA SER A 25 -3.40 32.80 2.01
C SER A 25 -4.49 31.88 1.48
N ASN A 26 -5.71 32.40 1.47
CA ASN A 26 -6.85 31.79 0.81
C ASN A 26 -7.20 32.62 -0.41
N SER A 27 -7.56 31.96 -1.50
CA SER A 27 -7.99 32.65 -2.72
C SER A 27 -9.21 31.94 -3.29
N THR A 28 -10.18 32.73 -3.73
CA THR A 28 -11.40 32.23 -4.36
C THR A 28 -11.24 32.34 -5.87
N ILE A 29 -11.46 31.23 -6.56
CA ILE A 29 -11.34 31.12 -8.01
C ILE A 29 -12.72 30.90 -8.60
N HIS A 30 -13.07 31.75 -9.56
CA HIS A 30 -14.30 31.66 -10.32
C HIS A 30 -14.08 30.80 -11.56
N LEU A 31 -14.79 29.69 -11.65
CA LEU A 31 -14.66 28.74 -12.76
C LEU A 31 -15.40 29.18 -14.03
N THR A 32 -16.12 30.30 -13.97
CA THR A 32 -16.75 30.96 -15.12
C THR A 32 -15.80 31.86 -15.90
N GLN A 33 -14.57 32.04 -15.42
CA GLN A 33 -13.53 32.86 -16.02
C GLN A 33 -12.31 31.98 -16.36
N ASP A 34 -11.38 32.52 -17.14
CA ASP A 34 -10.08 31.88 -17.35
C ASP A 34 -9.41 31.64 -15.99
N VAL A 35 -8.67 30.53 -15.87
CA VAL A 35 -7.87 30.24 -14.68
C VAL A 35 -6.41 30.04 -15.08
N TYR A 36 -5.55 30.78 -14.40
CA TYR A 36 -4.11 30.77 -14.56
C TYR A 36 -3.46 30.14 -13.33
N ALA A 37 -2.47 29.29 -13.55
CA ALA A 37 -1.69 28.63 -12.52
C ALA A 37 -0.22 29.06 -12.56
N THR A 38 0.36 29.26 -11.39
CA THR A 38 1.82 29.36 -11.22
C THR A 38 2.33 28.14 -10.49
N TYR A 39 3.61 27.81 -10.69
CA TYR A 39 4.24 26.64 -10.10
C TYR A 39 5.54 27.02 -9.40
N VAL A 40 5.83 26.33 -8.29
CA VAL A 40 7.11 26.35 -7.60
C VAL A 40 7.79 25.00 -7.78
N THR A 41 9.11 24.99 -7.97
CA THR A 41 9.87 23.73 -8.08
C THR A 41 10.53 23.44 -6.75
N ILE A 42 10.30 22.25 -6.21
CA ILE A 42 10.91 21.74 -4.98
C ILE A 42 11.53 20.39 -5.33
N GLU A 43 12.85 20.26 -5.17
CA GLU A 43 13.58 19.02 -5.49
C GLU A 43 13.25 18.48 -6.89
N ASP A 44 13.31 19.34 -7.91
CA ASP A 44 13.00 19.03 -9.32
C ASP A 44 11.55 18.59 -9.60
N ILE A 45 10.65 18.74 -8.63
CA ILE A 45 9.22 18.47 -8.79
C ILE A 45 8.45 19.79 -8.74
N SER A 46 7.61 20.03 -9.75
CA SER A 46 6.74 21.20 -9.81
C SER A 46 5.47 21.00 -8.99
N TYR A 47 5.17 21.99 -8.15
CA TYR A 47 3.99 22.08 -7.29
C TYR A 47 3.20 23.33 -7.60
N LEU A 48 1.88 23.22 -7.54
CA LEU A 48 0.97 24.31 -7.80
C LEU A 48 1.12 25.39 -6.71
N GLN A 49 1.55 26.58 -7.11
CA GLN A 49 1.84 27.67 -6.20
C GLN A 49 0.63 28.56 -5.95
N SER A 50 -0.04 29.00 -7.01
CA SER A 50 -1.24 29.85 -6.93
C SER A 50 -2.17 29.60 -8.10
N LEU A 51 -3.45 29.90 -7.90
CA LEU A 51 -4.46 29.99 -8.96
C LEU A 51 -5.02 31.41 -8.97
N GLN A 52 -5.28 31.95 -10.16
CA GLN A 52 -5.82 33.30 -10.33
C GLN A 52 -6.74 33.38 -11.55
N ASN A 53 -7.71 34.28 -11.54
CA ASN A 53 -8.60 34.52 -12.69
C ASN A 53 -8.06 35.54 -13.70
N SER A 54 -7.02 36.29 -13.33
CA SER A 54 -6.32 37.21 -14.23
C SER A 54 -4.94 36.65 -14.59
N PRO A 55 -4.46 36.86 -15.83
CA PRO A 55 -3.08 36.60 -16.16
C PRO A 55 -2.19 37.44 -15.24
N LEU A 56 -1.15 36.84 -14.64
CA LEU A 56 -0.16 37.64 -13.94
C LEU A 56 0.54 38.54 -14.97
N GLY A 57 0.88 39.77 -14.58
CA GLY A 57 1.53 40.74 -15.45
C GLY A 57 2.80 40.21 -16.14
N ASN A 58 3.28 40.93 -17.17
CA ASN A 58 4.26 40.50 -18.18
C ASN A 58 5.52 39.72 -17.70
N ASP A 59 5.88 39.75 -16.42
CA ASP A 59 7.06 39.08 -15.85
C ASP A 59 6.79 37.69 -15.22
N ALA A 60 5.53 37.29 -15.03
CA ALA A 60 5.22 36.03 -14.36
C ALA A 60 4.70 34.96 -15.33
N LYS A 61 5.31 33.77 -15.28
CA LYS A 61 4.97 32.58 -16.07
C LYS A 61 3.66 31.92 -15.59
N GLY A 62 2.55 32.65 -15.61
CA GLY A 62 1.22 32.10 -15.37
C GLY A 62 0.79 31.24 -16.56
N HIS A 63 0.57 29.95 -16.33
CA HIS A 63 0.09 29.02 -17.35
C HIS A 63 -1.44 28.99 -17.29
N ARG A 64 -2.12 29.25 -18.40
CA ARG A 64 -3.58 29.12 -18.45
C ARG A 64 -3.96 27.64 -18.43
N ILE A 65 -4.71 27.23 -17.41
CA ILE A 65 -5.11 25.83 -17.19
C ILE A 65 -6.62 25.59 -17.41
N LEU A 66 -7.41 26.66 -17.46
CA LEU A 66 -8.81 26.63 -17.85
C LEU A 66 -9.10 27.85 -18.73
N ASP A 67 -9.74 27.62 -19.87
CA ASP A 67 -10.38 28.67 -20.65
C ASP A 67 -11.80 28.87 -20.12
N ALA A 68 -12.24 30.13 -20.00
CA ALA A 68 -13.58 30.48 -19.54
C ALA A 68 -14.62 29.62 -20.31
N PRO A 69 -15.39 28.78 -19.59
CA PRO A 69 -16.19 27.79 -20.26
C PRO A 69 -17.35 28.49 -20.97
N GLN A 70 -17.33 28.52 -22.31
CA GLN A 70 -18.37 29.14 -23.14
C GLN A 70 -19.68 28.36 -23.01
N GLY A 71 -20.48 28.65 -21.98
CA GLY A 71 -21.75 27.97 -21.70
C GLY A 71 -21.63 26.55 -21.16
N HIS A 72 -20.42 26.10 -20.77
CA HIS A 72 -20.21 24.77 -20.21
C HIS A 72 -20.08 24.84 -18.69
N THR A 73 -20.69 23.89 -18.00
CA THR A 73 -20.58 23.80 -16.54
C THR A 73 -19.53 22.76 -16.19
N ILE A 74 -18.52 23.16 -15.43
CA ILE A 74 -17.52 22.22 -14.90
C ILE A 74 -18.18 21.42 -13.79
N ARG A 75 -18.31 20.11 -13.99
CA ARG A 75 -18.92 19.22 -12.97
C ARG A 75 -17.88 18.59 -12.08
N THR A 76 -16.70 18.31 -12.64
CA THR A 76 -15.66 17.56 -11.97
C THR A 76 -14.29 18.18 -12.14
N ILE A 77 -13.54 18.20 -11.05
CA ILE A 77 -12.14 18.62 -10.99
C ILE A 77 -11.32 17.48 -10.41
N TYR A 78 -10.29 17.07 -11.13
CA TYR A 78 -9.30 16.10 -10.66
C TYR A 78 -8.07 16.81 -10.13
N VAL A 79 -7.70 16.53 -8.89
CA VAL A 79 -6.56 17.13 -8.20
C VAL A 79 -5.49 16.06 -7.99
N ALA A 80 -4.35 16.21 -8.68
CA ALA A 80 -3.17 15.37 -8.50
C ALA A 80 -2.29 15.95 -7.39
N TYR A 81 -1.98 15.16 -6.38
CA TYR A 81 -1.13 15.60 -5.26
C TYR A 81 -0.27 14.46 -4.71
N ASP A 82 0.82 14.81 -4.04
CA ASP A 82 1.67 13.86 -3.32
C ASP A 82 1.84 14.27 -1.85
N HIS A 83 2.87 13.76 -1.18
CA HIS A 83 3.17 14.05 0.22
C HIS A 83 3.60 15.51 0.45
N VAL A 84 4.14 16.20 -0.56
CA VAL A 84 4.61 17.59 -0.50
C VAL A 84 3.51 18.57 -0.89
N GLY A 85 2.61 18.24 -1.81
CA GLY A 85 1.50 19.15 -2.16
C GLY A 85 0.80 18.83 -3.47
N ILE A 86 -0.06 19.76 -3.88
CA ILE A 86 -0.79 19.65 -5.16
C ILE A 86 0.20 19.86 -6.29
N ARG A 87 0.27 18.91 -7.22
CA ARG A 87 1.13 18.95 -8.40
C ARG A 87 0.39 19.49 -9.61
N ASN A 88 -0.85 19.08 -9.82
CA ASN A 88 -1.64 19.57 -10.94
C ASN A 88 -3.15 19.47 -10.69
N ILE A 89 -3.92 20.21 -11.48
CA ILE A 89 -5.39 20.21 -11.46
C ILE A 89 -5.89 20.06 -12.90
N TYR A 90 -6.91 19.24 -13.09
CA TYR A 90 -7.56 19.01 -14.38
C TYR A 90 -9.05 19.25 -14.24
N PHE A 91 -9.60 20.02 -15.18
CA PHE A 91 -11.02 20.32 -15.26
C PHE A 91 -11.65 19.41 -16.31
N GLU A 92 -12.68 18.65 -15.93
CA GLU A 92 -13.41 17.82 -16.88
C GLU A 92 -14.32 18.69 -17.76
N LEU A 93 -14.10 18.63 -19.08
CA LEU A 93 -14.87 19.37 -20.09
C LEU A 93 -15.65 18.39 -20.98
N PRO A 94 -16.93 18.65 -21.33
CA PRO A 94 -17.82 17.66 -21.95
C PRO A 94 -17.43 17.12 -23.33
N LYS A 95 -16.43 17.69 -24.03
CA LYS A 95 -15.95 17.22 -25.33
C LYS A 95 -14.48 17.58 -25.54
N ARG A 96 -13.58 16.62 -25.31
CA ARG A 96 -12.28 16.59 -26.00
C ARG A 96 -11.92 15.13 -26.26
N ASP A 97 -12.06 14.72 -27.52
CA ASP A 97 -11.59 13.42 -28.02
C ASP A 97 -10.12 13.19 -27.59
N ASP A 98 -9.88 12.00 -27.04
CA ASP A 98 -8.66 11.20 -27.17
C ASP A 98 -7.30 11.78 -26.77
N ARG A 99 -7.22 12.81 -25.90
CA ARG A 99 -5.91 13.27 -25.36
C ARG A 99 -5.74 13.30 -23.84
N CYS A 100 -6.78 13.03 -23.05
CA CYS A 100 -6.67 13.16 -21.58
C CYS A 100 -6.15 11.91 -20.85
N ASN A 101 -6.15 10.73 -21.47
CA ASN A 101 -5.63 9.53 -20.80
C ASN A 101 -4.09 9.53 -20.70
N SER A 102 -3.38 10.22 -21.60
CA SER A 102 -1.91 10.34 -21.54
C SER A 102 -1.41 11.46 -20.63
N SER A 103 -2.24 12.46 -20.29
CA SER A 103 -1.84 13.60 -19.44
C SER A 103 -2.08 13.38 -17.95
N LEU A 104 -2.86 12.36 -17.57
CA LEU A 104 -3.05 11.93 -16.19
C LEU A 104 -1.87 11.07 -15.67
N ASP A 105 -0.81 10.92 -16.47
CA ASP A 105 0.39 10.16 -16.11
C ASP A 105 1.34 10.96 -15.20
N CYS A 106 0.79 11.47 -14.10
CA CYS A 106 1.59 11.98 -13.00
C CYS A 106 2.05 10.77 -12.18
N CYS A 107 3.24 10.24 -12.50
CA CYS A 107 3.84 9.16 -11.73
C CYS A 107 3.82 9.48 -10.22
N ARG A 108 3.30 8.53 -9.43
CA ARG A 108 3.34 8.52 -7.96
C ARG A 108 2.58 9.66 -7.28
N VAL A 109 1.43 10.05 -7.83
CA VAL A 109 0.47 10.95 -7.18
C VAL A 109 -0.78 10.21 -6.73
N TRP A 110 -1.53 10.84 -5.83
CA TRP A 110 -2.92 10.52 -5.57
C TRP A 110 -3.83 11.54 -6.25
N TRP A 111 -4.99 11.06 -6.67
CA TRP A 111 -6.03 11.79 -7.37
C TRP A 111 -7.22 11.96 -6.44
N LYS A 112 -7.59 13.20 -6.18
CA LYS A 112 -8.81 13.57 -5.47
C LYS A 112 -9.80 14.17 -6.46
N GLN A 113 -11.06 13.80 -6.35
CA GLN A 113 -12.11 14.28 -7.23
C GLN A 113 -13.03 15.24 -6.48
N LEU A 114 -13.22 16.46 -6.99
CA LEU A 114 -14.28 17.36 -6.56
C LEU A 114 -15.40 17.27 -7.60
N THR A 115 -16.60 16.80 -7.22
CA THR A 115 -17.73 16.65 -8.16
C THR A 115 -19.00 17.30 -7.64
N ARG A 116 -19.75 17.94 -8.53
CA ARG A 116 -21.12 18.41 -8.32
C ARG A 116 -22.01 18.14 -9.51
N ASP A 117 -23.19 17.58 -9.26
CA ASP A 117 -24.20 17.30 -10.30
C ASP A 117 -24.65 18.58 -11.03
N PHE A 118 -24.89 19.65 -10.27
CA PHE A 118 -25.29 20.97 -10.79
C PHE A 118 -24.12 21.83 -11.24
N GLY A 119 -22.89 21.35 -11.06
CA GLY A 119 -21.68 22.07 -11.40
C GLY A 119 -20.98 22.81 -10.27
N LEU A 120 -19.70 23.08 -10.52
CA LEU A 120 -18.80 23.87 -9.70
C LEU A 120 -18.68 25.27 -10.32
N VAL A 121 -18.94 26.29 -9.51
CA VAL A 121 -18.83 27.70 -9.92
C VAL A 121 -17.65 28.37 -9.23
N ARG A 122 -17.39 28.00 -7.97
CA ARG A 122 -16.34 28.58 -7.15
C ARG A 122 -15.58 27.52 -6.38
N ILE A 123 -14.26 27.67 -6.36
CA ILE A 123 -13.38 26.90 -5.50
C ILE A 123 -12.53 27.84 -4.65
N VAL A 124 -12.16 27.36 -3.46
CA VAL A 124 -11.23 28.06 -2.56
C VAL A 124 -9.94 27.26 -2.50
N THR A 125 -8.83 27.92 -2.81
CA THR A 125 -7.49 27.39 -2.61
C THR A 125 -6.98 27.84 -1.25
N GLN A 126 -6.39 26.91 -0.49
CA GLN A 126 -5.66 27.24 0.73
C GLN A 126 -4.16 27.01 0.51
N SER A 127 -3.37 28.06 0.67
CA SER A 127 -1.92 28.04 0.49
C SER A 127 -1.19 28.21 1.81
N ASP A 128 -0.04 27.54 1.93
CA ASP A 128 0.93 27.73 3.02
C ASP A 128 1.92 28.89 2.74
N GLY A 129 1.64 29.71 1.71
CA GLY A 129 2.50 30.79 1.23
C GLY A 129 3.58 30.33 0.23
N LEU A 130 3.96 29.05 0.23
CA LEU A 130 4.87 28.47 -0.74
C LEU A 130 4.12 27.80 -1.89
N LYS A 131 3.06 27.05 -1.56
CA LYS A 131 2.25 26.27 -2.51
C LYS A 131 0.82 26.08 -2.03
N ILE A 132 -0.07 25.65 -2.93
CA ILE A 132 -1.43 25.27 -2.59
C ILE A 132 -1.41 23.90 -1.91
N ARG A 133 -2.08 23.81 -0.75
CA ARG A 133 -2.20 22.61 0.06
C ARG A 133 -3.57 21.95 -0.07
N ARG A 134 -4.62 22.75 -0.23
CA ARG A 134 -6.00 22.26 -0.32
C ARG A 134 -6.79 23.01 -1.37
N LEU A 135 -7.67 22.27 -2.02
CA LEU A 135 -8.70 22.79 -2.92
C LEU A 135 -10.05 22.40 -2.32
N LEU A 136 -10.91 23.38 -2.09
CA LEU A 136 -12.22 23.20 -1.47
C LEU A 136 -13.29 23.71 -2.41
N ASP A 137 -14.40 23.00 -2.49
CA ASP A 137 -15.60 23.50 -3.14
C ASP A 137 -16.27 24.55 -2.24
N SER A 138 -16.60 25.70 -2.85
CA SER A 138 -17.28 26.83 -2.19
C SER A 138 -18.49 27.30 -2.99
N THR A 139 -19.05 26.42 -3.84
CA THR A 139 -20.25 26.69 -4.63
C THR A 139 -21.49 26.59 -3.72
N ASP A 140 -22.48 27.45 -3.95
CA ASP A 140 -23.74 27.43 -3.21
C ASP A 140 -24.80 26.57 -3.93
N PRO A 141 -25.68 25.84 -3.21
CA PRO A 141 -25.65 25.62 -1.76
C PRO A 141 -24.45 24.73 -1.35
N PRO A 142 -23.95 24.81 -0.11
CA PRO A 142 -22.88 23.92 0.35
C PRO A 142 -23.33 22.46 0.30
N VAL A 143 -22.42 21.55 -0.08
CA VAL A 143 -22.70 20.11 -0.05
C VAL A 143 -22.91 19.68 1.41
N SER A 144 -24.00 18.96 1.69
CA SER A 144 -24.15 18.19 2.93
C SER A 144 -22.92 17.27 3.05
N ARG A 145 -22.16 17.34 4.15
CA ARG A 145 -20.94 16.49 4.33
C ARG A 145 -21.21 14.99 4.11
N SER A 146 -22.46 14.54 4.20
CA SER A 146 -22.88 13.15 3.95
C SER A 146 -22.87 12.73 2.47
N ASP A 147 -23.01 13.65 1.51
CA ASP A 147 -23.27 13.30 0.10
C ASP A 147 -22.07 13.51 -0.83
N SER A 148 -20.91 13.84 -0.27
CA SER A 148 -19.74 14.09 -1.08
C SER A 148 -18.72 12.96 -0.94
N PRO A 149 -18.33 12.27 -2.03
CA PRO A 149 -17.22 11.30 -2.05
C PRO A 149 -15.84 11.98 -1.85
N LEU A 150 -15.85 13.17 -1.24
CA LEU A 150 -14.82 14.20 -1.29
C LEU A 150 -13.57 13.89 -0.49
N ASP A 151 -13.35 12.71 0.07
CA ASP A 151 -12.21 12.53 0.98
C ASP A 151 -11.34 11.32 0.72
N GLN A 152 -11.56 10.64 -0.41
CA GLN A 152 -10.70 9.57 -0.85
C GLN A 152 -9.78 10.03 -1.97
N ALA A 153 -8.54 9.58 -1.91
CA ALA A 153 -7.56 9.84 -2.93
C ALA A 153 -6.99 8.55 -3.49
N TRP A 154 -7.14 8.38 -4.78
CA TRP A 154 -6.85 7.14 -5.49
C TRP A 154 -5.61 7.28 -6.35
N PRO A 155 -4.87 6.20 -6.61
CA PRO A 155 -3.72 6.25 -7.52
C PRO A 155 -4.17 6.40 -8.99
N THR A 156 -5.45 6.20 -9.28
CA THR A 156 -6.07 6.34 -10.60
C THR A 156 -7.29 7.25 -10.49
N PRO A 157 -7.44 8.27 -11.36
CA PRO A 157 -8.59 9.16 -11.33
C PRO A 157 -9.87 8.44 -11.77
N GLY A 158 -11.02 8.82 -11.20
CA GLY A 158 -12.33 8.28 -11.58
C GLY A 158 -12.58 6.82 -11.16
N LEU A 159 -11.72 6.28 -10.29
CA LEU A 159 -11.82 4.90 -9.84
C LEU A 159 -13.02 4.69 -8.91
N SER A 160 -13.85 3.69 -9.23
CA SER A 160 -14.90 3.21 -8.34
C SER A 160 -14.45 1.92 -7.68
N CYS A 161 -14.34 1.93 -6.36
CA CYS A 161 -13.93 0.77 -5.58
C CYS A 161 -14.90 0.50 -4.44
N ARG A 162 -15.15 -0.79 -4.21
CA ARG A 162 -15.73 -1.26 -2.96
C ARG A 162 -14.63 -1.29 -1.90
N LEU A 163 -14.86 -0.60 -0.79
CA LEU A 163 -13.97 -0.63 0.38
C LEU A 163 -14.46 -1.62 1.43
N ILE A 164 -13.54 -2.41 1.95
CA ILE A 164 -13.72 -3.33 3.07
C ILE A 164 -12.94 -2.76 4.25
N ASP A 165 -13.61 -2.59 5.39
CA ASP A 165 -12.95 -2.31 6.66
C ASP A 165 -12.36 -3.61 7.21
N LEU A 166 -11.05 -3.64 7.50
CA LEU A 166 -10.34 -4.83 7.94
C LEU A 166 -10.56 -5.15 9.42
N ASP A 167 -11.00 -4.19 10.23
CA ASP A 167 -11.39 -4.43 11.63
C ASP A 167 -12.74 -5.13 11.73
N THR A 168 -13.64 -4.95 10.77
CA THR A 168 -14.94 -5.63 10.72
C THR A 168 -14.99 -6.76 9.69
N CYS A 169 -14.15 -6.72 8.66
CA CYS A 169 -14.25 -7.52 7.43
C CYS A 169 -15.58 -7.35 6.69
N SER A 170 -16.23 -6.20 6.85
CA SER A 170 -17.46 -5.81 6.13
C SER A 170 -17.18 -4.64 5.20
N SER A 171 -18.16 -4.27 4.38
CA SER A 171 -18.10 -3.00 3.65
C SER A 171 -17.88 -1.85 4.64
N ALA A 172 -17.00 -0.91 4.29
CA ALA A 172 -16.65 0.20 5.16
C ALA A 172 -17.81 1.21 5.23
N GLU A 173 -18.27 1.52 6.44
CA GLU A 173 -19.28 2.54 6.73
C GLU A 173 -18.60 3.75 7.39
N GLY A 174 -18.72 4.93 6.80
CA GLY A 174 -18.05 6.14 7.29
C GLY A 174 -16.53 6.09 7.06
N LEU A 175 -16.07 6.76 6.01
CA LEU A 175 -14.66 6.77 5.65
C LEU A 175 -13.96 7.97 6.30
N PRO A 176 -12.69 7.82 6.72
CA PRO A 176 -11.97 8.90 7.36
C PRO A 176 -11.65 10.00 6.35
N ASP A 177 -11.62 11.24 6.84
CA ASP A 177 -11.19 12.39 6.07
C ASP A 177 -9.76 12.16 5.56
N ASN A 178 -9.53 12.39 4.26
CA ASN A 178 -8.23 12.27 3.58
C ASN A 178 -7.65 10.84 3.47
N LEU A 179 -8.51 9.82 3.32
CA LEU A 179 -8.09 8.46 3.01
C LEU A 179 -7.28 8.43 1.70
N ARG A 180 -6.03 7.99 1.74
CA ARG A 180 -5.20 7.78 0.54
C ARG A 180 -5.05 6.32 0.28
N MET A 181 -5.25 5.90 -0.97
CA MET A 181 -5.15 4.52 -1.38
C MET A 181 -3.89 4.33 -2.24
N SER A 182 -3.17 3.25 -1.98
CA SER A 182 -2.13 2.71 -2.86
C SER A 182 -2.64 1.41 -3.47
N PHE A 183 -2.01 0.95 -4.54
CA PHE A 183 -2.40 -0.31 -5.17
C PHE A 183 -1.27 -1.33 -5.19
N VAL A 184 -1.66 -2.58 -5.33
CA VAL A 184 -0.78 -3.72 -5.63
C VAL A 184 -1.40 -4.45 -6.81
N ASP A 185 -0.60 -4.66 -7.86
CA ASP A 185 -1.03 -5.47 -8.99
C ASP A 185 -0.94 -6.96 -8.64
N CYS A 186 -2.01 -7.69 -8.94
CA CYS A 186 -2.13 -9.12 -8.80
C CYS A 186 -2.07 -9.78 -10.18
N ASN A 187 -1.40 -10.94 -10.28
CA ASN A 187 -1.37 -11.79 -11.47
C ASN A 187 -1.00 -11.07 -12.79
N THR A 188 -0.24 -9.97 -12.71
CA THR A 188 0.29 -9.29 -13.90
C THR A 188 1.36 -10.17 -14.55
N PRO A 189 1.44 -10.25 -15.90
CA PRO A 189 2.44 -11.08 -16.56
C PRO A 189 3.85 -10.76 -16.07
N GLY A 190 4.61 -11.79 -15.71
CA GLY A 190 5.96 -11.64 -15.15
C GLY A 190 6.03 -11.42 -13.64
N THR A 191 4.90 -11.47 -12.93
CA THR A 191 4.90 -11.48 -11.46
C THR A 191 5.66 -12.71 -10.95
N ASN A 192 6.75 -12.49 -10.25
CA ASN A 192 7.62 -13.56 -9.72
C ASN A 192 7.40 -13.85 -8.23
N GLY A 193 6.59 -13.03 -7.56
CA GLY A 193 6.24 -13.14 -6.16
C GLY A 193 5.62 -11.87 -5.57
N TYR A 194 5.14 -11.99 -4.33
CA TYR A 194 4.59 -10.90 -3.53
C TYR A 194 5.47 -10.66 -2.30
N SER A 195 5.74 -9.39 -1.98
CA SER A 195 6.49 -9.00 -0.79
C SER A 195 5.73 -7.99 0.05
N ALA A 196 5.84 -8.09 1.37
CA ALA A 196 5.33 -7.08 2.27
C ALA A 196 6.34 -6.74 3.36
N ALA A 197 6.38 -5.46 3.70
CA ALA A 197 7.01 -4.94 4.90
C ALA A 197 6.04 -5.00 6.07
N ILE A 198 6.52 -5.45 7.23
CA ILE A 198 5.72 -5.59 8.46
C ILE A 198 6.44 -4.84 9.58
N SER A 199 5.66 -4.21 10.45
CA SER A 199 6.18 -3.64 11.69
C SER A 199 5.19 -3.81 12.84
N GLY A 200 5.61 -4.57 13.85
CA GLY A 200 4.76 -4.90 14.99
C GLY A 200 3.66 -5.89 14.61
N PHE A 201 2.47 -5.66 15.16
CA PHE A 201 1.24 -6.39 14.84
C PHE A 201 0.58 -5.94 13.52
N HIS A 202 1.16 -4.96 12.83
CA HIS A 202 0.55 -4.33 11.66
C HIS A 202 1.45 -4.43 10.42
N ILE A 203 0.84 -4.52 9.25
CA ILE A 203 1.55 -4.37 7.97
C ILE A 203 1.78 -2.88 7.78
N LEU A 204 3.05 -2.45 7.82
CA LEU A 204 3.43 -1.04 7.70
C LEU A 204 4.34 -0.85 6.49
N LYS A 205 4.26 0.35 5.89
CA LYS A 205 5.18 0.79 4.83
C LYS A 205 6.58 1.13 5.35
N ILE A 206 6.73 1.34 6.67
CA ILE A 206 8.02 1.46 7.36
C ILE A 206 8.29 0.14 8.07
N SER A 207 9.33 -0.58 7.63
CA SER A 207 9.54 -1.99 7.96
C SER A 207 10.62 -2.24 9.00
N VAL A 208 10.35 -3.20 9.89
CA VAL A 208 11.38 -3.96 10.65
C VAL A 208 11.52 -5.41 10.15
N LEU A 209 10.55 -5.94 9.40
CA LEU A 209 10.56 -7.30 8.86
C LEU A 209 10.06 -7.35 7.40
N TRP A 210 10.77 -8.06 6.52
CA TRP A 210 10.39 -8.26 5.12
C TRP A 210 9.98 -9.69 4.82
N MET A 211 8.76 -9.90 4.38
CA MET A 211 8.24 -11.20 4.00
C MET A 211 8.09 -11.31 2.49
N TYR A 212 8.34 -12.50 1.94
CA TYR A 212 8.24 -12.78 0.52
C TYR A 212 7.51 -14.11 0.25
N MET A 213 6.63 -14.12 -0.75
CA MET A 213 5.99 -15.29 -1.31
C MET A 213 6.37 -15.36 -2.79
N PRO A 214 7.26 -16.27 -3.22
CA PRO A 214 7.49 -16.46 -4.65
C PRO A 214 6.20 -16.91 -5.34
N ILE A 215 6.04 -16.64 -6.63
CA ILE A 215 4.97 -17.16 -7.49
C ILE A 215 5.64 -17.75 -8.72
N ASP A 216 5.47 -19.05 -8.92
CA ASP A 216 6.09 -19.81 -10.01
C ASP A 216 5.35 -19.60 -11.35
N GLU A 217 5.97 -19.99 -12.47
CA GLU A 217 5.49 -19.60 -13.82
C GLU A 217 4.06 -20.08 -14.14
N ASP A 218 3.65 -21.23 -13.61
CA ASP A 218 2.33 -21.83 -13.75
C ASP A 218 1.39 -21.52 -12.57
N GLU A 219 1.83 -20.68 -11.64
CA GLU A 219 1.13 -20.33 -10.42
C GLU A 219 0.60 -18.91 -10.46
N TYR A 220 -0.54 -18.69 -9.81
CA TYR A 220 -1.11 -17.36 -9.64
C TYR A 220 -1.77 -17.24 -8.28
N LEU A 221 -1.93 -16.01 -7.80
CA LEU A 221 -2.69 -15.71 -6.60
C LEU A 221 -4.16 -16.03 -6.88
N VAL A 222 -4.85 -16.71 -5.96
CA VAL A 222 -6.28 -17.07 -6.09
C VAL A 222 -7.10 -16.36 -5.04
N GLN A 223 -6.59 -16.21 -3.82
CA GLN A 223 -7.36 -15.65 -2.71
C GLN A 223 -6.51 -14.77 -1.81
N VAL A 224 -7.15 -13.73 -1.30
CA VAL A 224 -6.63 -12.88 -0.23
C VAL A 224 -7.58 -12.96 0.96
N TRP A 225 -7.04 -13.27 2.12
CA TRP A 225 -7.78 -13.41 3.36
C TRP A 225 -7.29 -12.39 4.38
N ALA A 226 -8.20 -11.76 5.11
CA ALA A 226 -7.89 -10.99 6.31
C ALA A 226 -7.81 -11.94 7.52
N VAL A 227 -6.74 -11.83 8.30
CA VAL A 227 -6.54 -12.62 9.51
C VAL A 227 -6.71 -11.74 10.73
N LYS A 228 -7.57 -12.16 11.65
CA LYS A 228 -7.97 -11.38 12.83
C LYS A 228 -7.87 -12.17 14.11
N HIS A 229 -7.61 -11.46 15.20
CA HIS A 229 -7.82 -11.94 16.56
C HIS A 229 -9.09 -11.28 17.13
N PRO A 230 -10.00 -12.01 17.80
CA PRO A 230 -11.23 -11.45 18.33
C PRO A 230 -11.03 -10.23 19.24
N GLU A 231 -9.97 -10.21 20.04
CA GLU A 231 -9.71 -9.11 21.00
C GLU A 231 -8.74 -8.06 20.45
N SER A 232 -7.83 -8.45 19.55
CA SER A 232 -6.74 -7.58 19.08
C SER A 232 -6.96 -7.03 17.67
N GLY A 233 -8.04 -7.45 16.99
CA GLY A 233 -8.40 -6.97 15.67
C GLY A 233 -7.56 -7.56 14.54
N PHE A 234 -7.37 -6.78 13.47
CA PHE A 234 -6.65 -7.18 12.27
C PHE A 234 -5.14 -7.41 12.52
N LEU A 235 -4.66 -8.60 12.14
CA LEU A 235 -3.26 -9.03 12.32
C LEU A 235 -2.44 -9.09 11.03
N GLY A 236 -3.11 -9.13 9.88
CA GLY A 236 -2.45 -9.19 8.57
C GLY A 236 -3.22 -9.95 7.51
N PHE A 237 -2.57 -10.17 6.37
CA PHE A 237 -3.14 -10.88 5.23
C PHE A 237 -2.60 -12.30 5.11
N MET A 238 -3.43 -13.21 4.61
CA MET A 238 -2.97 -14.48 4.09
C MET A 238 -3.25 -14.53 2.59
N LEU A 239 -2.19 -14.75 1.82
CA LEU A 239 -2.27 -14.99 0.38
C LEU A 239 -2.34 -16.49 0.11
N TYR A 240 -3.20 -16.89 -0.82
CA TYR A 240 -3.39 -18.28 -1.21
C TYR A 240 -3.26 -18.43 -2.73
N SER A 241 -2.39 -19.34 -3.18
CA SER A 241 -2.11 -19.56 -4.60
C SER A 241 -2.84 -20.76 -5.21
N SER A 242 -2.80 -20.86 -6.54
CA SER A 242 -3.39 -21.95 -7.33
C SER A 242 -2.75 -23.31 -7.04
N GLN A 243 -1.50 -23.33 -6.59
CA GLN A 243 -0.78 -24.54 -6.17
C GLN A 243 -1.04 -24.91 -4.70
N GLY A 244 -2.04 -24.29 -4.07
CA GLY A 244 -2.45 -24.59 -2.70
C GLY A 244 -1.52 -24.04 -1.62
N ARG A 245 -0.59 -23.13 -1.97
CA ARG A 245 0.33 -22.53 -1.01
C ARG A 245 -0.33 -21.35 -0.31
N ALA A 246 -0.37 -21.41 1.02
CA ALA A 246 -0.83 -20.30 1.86
C ALA A 246 0.36 -19.65 2.57
N VAL A 247 0.42 -18.32 2.51
CA VAL A 247 1.45 -17.52 3.15
C VAL A 247 0.81 -16.38 3.94
N MET A 248 1.16 -16.29 5.23
CA MET A 248 0.77 -15.17 6.08
C MET A 248 1.78 -14.02 5.98
N PHE A 249 1.26 -12.81 5.79
CA PHE A 249 1.93 -11.53 5.93
C PHE A 249 1.32 -10.84 7.15
N GLY A 250 1.89 -11.09 8.33
CA GLY A 250 1.39 -10.57 9.60
C GLY A 250 1.93 -11.36 10.77
N SER A 251 1.48 -11.00 11.98
CA SER A 251 1.89 -11.70 13.21
C SER A 251 1.23 -13.09 13.30
N TYR A 252 2.05 -14.11 13.49
CA TYR A 252 1.66 -15.50 13.63
C TYR A 252 1.52 -15.87 15.12
N ASN A 253 0.32 -15.80 15.67
CA ASN A 253 0.08 -16.15 17.07
C ASN A 253 -0.35 -17.62 17.20
N VAL A 254 0.45 -18.43 17.87
CA VAL A 254 0.10 -19.81 18.25
C VAL A 254 0.11 -19.90 19.76
N HIS A 255 -1.02 -19.53 20.34
CA HIS A 255 -1.32 -19.87 21.72
C HIS A 255 -2.56 -20.76 21.72
N PRO A 256 -2.59 -21.86 22.48
CA PRO A 256 -3.71 -22.81 22.47
C PRO A 256 -5.08 -22.17 22.79
N GLY A 257 -5.08 -21.05 23.51
CA GLY A 257 -6.27 -20.26 23.83
C GLY A 257 -6.64 -19.18 22.79
N LEU A 258 -5.75 -18.84 21.84
CA LEU A 258 -6.01 -17.81 20.84
C LEU A 258 -6.53 -18.46 19.56
N ARG A 259 -7.78 -18.15 19.20
CA ARG A 259 -8.38 -18.58 17.94
C ARG A 259 -8.32 -17.45 16.93
N LEU A 260 -7.53 -17.63 15.86
CA LEU A 260 -7.52 -16.69 14.75
C LEU A 260 -8.72 -16.93 13.84
N GLN A 261 -9.28 -15.83 13.34
CA GLN A 261 -10.37 -15.82 12.38
C GLN A 261 -9.83 -15.41 11.01
N PHE A 262 -10.06 -16.26 10.01
CA PHE A 262 -9.67 -16.04 8.62
C PHE A 262 -10.91 -15.68 7.82
N HIS A 263 -10.92 -14.46 7.29
CA HIS A 263 -12.02 -13.91 6.50
C HIS A 263 -11.59 -13.78 5.05
N LEU A 264 -12.29 -14.45 4.14
CA LEU A 264 -12.01 -14.31 2.71
C LEU A 264 -12.51 -12.93 2.25
N ILE A 265 -11.60 -12.06 1.85
CA ILE A 265 -11.94 -10.69 1.43
C ILE A 265 -11.88 -10.50 -0.08
N TYR A 266 -11.10 -11.30 -0.80
CA TYR A 266 -10.98 -11.18 -2.25
C TYR A 266 -10.63 -12.51 -2.92
N ARG A 267 -11.28 -12.79 -4.05
CA ARG A 267 -10.93 -13.86 -4.98
C ARG A 267 -10.44 -13.22 -6.27
N THR A 268 -9.33 -13.72 -6.78
CA THR A 268 -8.76 -13.30 -8.06
C THR A 268 -8.75 -14.48 -9.03
N THR A 269 -8.58 -14.18 -10.31
CA THR A 269 -8.48 -15.15 -11.40
C THR A 269 -7.05 -15.14 -11.94
N LYS A 270 -6.76 -15.92 -12.99
CA LYS A 270 -5.46 -15.85 -13.66
C LYS A 270 -5.23 -14.50 -14.36
N SER A 271 -6.30 -13.74 -14.61
CA SER A 271 -6.22 -12.43 -15.25
C SER A 271 -5.58 -11.40 -14.32
N PRO A 272 -4.83 -10.42 -14.86
CA PRO A 272 -4.31 -9.32 -14.07
C PRO A 272 -5.44 -8.58 -13.36
N SER A 273 -5.25 -8.28 -12.08
CA SER A 273 -6.19 -7.50 -11.30
C SER A 273 -5.45 -6.58 -10.35
N ARG A 274 -6.18 -5.66 -9.72
CA ARG A 274 -5.59 -4.69 -8.80
C ARG A 274 -6.34 -4.67 -7.48
N ILE A 275 -5.58 -4.69 -6.40
CA ILE A 275 -6.11 -4.49 -5.05
C ILE A 275 -5.58 -3.17 -4.51
N TYR A 276 -6.37 -2.54 -3.64
CA TYR A 276 -6.03 -1.25 -3.06
C TYR A 276 -5.94 -1.36 -1.55
N ILE A 277 -4.98 -0.67 -0.95
CA ILE A 277 -4.77 -0.62 0.48
C ILE A 277 -4.54 0.83 0.88
N ASN A 278 -5.05 1.25 2.03
CA ASN A 278 -4.79 2.61 2.48
C ASN A 278 -3.30 2.82 2.75
N ASP A 279 -2.79 3.97 2.31
CA ASP A 279 -1.45 4.40 2.66
C ASP A 279 -1.43 4.95 4.08
N TRP A 280 -0.24 4.91 4.68
CA TRP A 280 -0.03 5.51 5.98
C TRP A 280 0.02 7.04 5.86
N ASP A 281 -0.82 7.74 6.63
CA ASP A 281 -0.70 9.19 6.81
C ASP A 281 0.10 9.48 8.10
N PRO A 282 1.29 10.09 8.02
CA PRO A 282 2.08 10.42 9.20
C PRO A 282 1.42 11.45 10.13
N LEU A 283 0.37 12.14 9.66
CA LEU A 283 -0.42 13.10 10.44
C LEU A 283 -1.67 12.48 11.08
N CYS A 284 -1.99 11.22 10.75
CA CYS A 284 -3.10 10.48 11.35
C CYS A 284 -2.57 9.41 12.33
N ASP A 285 -3.26 9.22 13.45
CA ASP A 285 -2.82 8.30 14.51
C ASP A 285 -2.93 6.81 14.13
N ASP A 286 -3.74 6.46 13.13
CA ASP A 286 -3.94 5.07 12.73
C ASP A 286 -2.80 4.62 11.79
N LYS A 287 -1.70 4.16 12.39
CA LYS A 287 -0.46 3.81 11.68
C LYS A 287 -0.57 2.56 10.80
N ARG A 288 -1.74 1.96 10.58
CA ARG A 288 -1.91 0.62 9.98
C ARG A 288 -2.74 0.61 8.70
N ILE A 289 -2.59 -0.48 7.93
CA ILE A 289 -3.56 -0.80 6.89
C ILE A 289 -4.88 -1.18 7.57
N LYS A 290 -5.93 -0.41 7.27
CA LYS A 290 -7.30 -0.55 7.79
C LYS A 290 -8.32 -0.81 6.69
N TYR A 291 -8.09 -0.29 5.49
CA TYR A 291 -9.03 -0.39 4.38
C TYR A 291 -8.43 -1.20 3.23
N PHE A 292 -9.25 -2.08 2.67
CA PHE A 292 -8.95 -2.87 1.49
C PHE A 292 -9.95 -2.55 0.39
N GLY A 293 -9.48 -2.04 -0.74
CA GLY A 293 -10.29 -1.68 -1.89
C GLY A 293 -10.21 -2.71 -3.01
N ILE A 294 -11.34 -2.98 -3.63
CA ILE A 294 -11.48 -3.83 -4.82
C ILE A 294 -12.16 -2.97 -5.87
N GLU A 295 -11.63 -2.96 -7.10
CA GLU A 295 -12.27 -2.30 -8.23
C GLU A 295 -13.67 -2.89 -8.45
N SER A 296 -14.68 -2.02 -8.49
CA SER A 296 -16.06 -2.42 -8.72
C SER A 296 -16.27 -2.65 -10.22
N THR A 297 -15.93 -3.83 -10.72
CA THR A 297 -16.42 -4.30 -12.02
C THR A 297 -17.92 -4.58 -11.88
N ASN A 298 -18.74 -4.02 -12.78
CA ASN A 298 -20.22 -4.08 -12.78
C ASN A 298 -20.79 -5.31 -12.06
N ASP A 299 -21.74 -5.08 -11.13
CA ASP A 299 -22.57 -5.95 -10.24
C ASP A 299 -22.50 -7.50 -10.29
N GLU A 300 -21.97 -8.13 -11.33
CA GLU A 300 -21.80 -9.58 -11.50
C GLU A 300 -20.55 -10.18 -10.83
N ASP A 301 -19.55 -9.38 -10.43
CA ASP A 301 -18.42 -9.84 -9.61
C ASP A 301 -18.68 -9.70 -8.10
N SER A 302 -19.96 -9.58 -7.72
CA SER A 302 -20.37 -9.83 -6.35
C SER A 302 -19.93 -11.26 -6.01
N VAL A 303 -18.94 -11.40 -5.12
CA VAL A 303 -18.66 -12.67 -4.45
C VAL A 303 -20.01 -13.19 -3.99
N PRO A 304 -20.56 -14.28 -4.59
CA PRO A 304 -21.93 -14.66 -4.33
C PRO A 304 -22.07 -14.78 -2.82
N GLU A 305 -23.09 -14.13 -2.24
CA GLU A 305 -23.35 -14.20 -0.81
C GLU A 305 -23.51 -15.64 -0.30
N ASN A 306 -23.70 -16.60 -1.21
CA ASN A 306 -24.04 -17.98 -0.95
C ASN A 306 -23.04 -19.01 -1.52
N VAL A 307 -21.73 -18.86 -1.32
CA VAL A 307 -20.78 -19.97 -1.56
C VAL A 307 -19.78 -20.13 -0.40
N GLY A 308 -20.02 -21.14 0.43
CA GLY A 308 -19.04 -21.92 1.20
C GLY A 308 -17.90 -21.17 1.90
N GLN A 309 -18.05 -20.99 3.23
CA GLN A 309 -17.05 -20.52 4.19
C GLN A 309 -16.27 -19.24 3.79
N ARG A 310 -16.94 -18.08 3.92
CA ARG A 310 -16.26 -16.77 4.08
C ARG A 310 -15.40 -16.69 5.34
N HIS A 311 -15.56 -17.66 6.25
CA HIS A 311 -14.96 -17.69 7.56
C HIS A 311 -14.32 -19.06 7.82
N ARG A 312 -13.09 -19.06 8.33
CA ARG A 312 -12.41 -20.25 8.86
C ARG A 312 -11.75 -19.90 10.19
N GLU A 313 -11.76 -20.85 11.12
CA GLU A 313 -11.09 -20.71 12.43
C GLU A 313 -9.80 -21.54 12.53
N THR A 314 -9.44 -22.24 11.45
CA THR A 314 -8.27 -23.12 11.44
C THR A 314 -7.29 -22.71 10.36
N TYR A 315 -6.00 -22.83 10.70
CA TYR A 315 -4.93 -22.62 9.74
C TYR A 315 -5.05 -23.61 8.57
N PRO A 316 -4.83 -23.15 7.32
CA PRO A 316 -4.64 -24.04 6.18
C PRO A 316 -3.54 -25.06 6.45
N PRO A 317 -3.62 -26.27 5.87
CA PRO A 317 -2.62 -27.32 6.10
C PRO A 317 -1.17 -26.87 5.90
N SER A 318 -0.89 -26.05 4.88
CA SER A 318 0.46 -25.54 4.59
C SER A 318 1.01 -24.57 5.65
N MET A 319 0.17 -24.02 6.53
CA MET A 319 0.57 -23.11 7.62
C MET A 319 0.44 -23.75 9.00
N ARG A 320 0.16 -25.05 9.06
CA ARG A 320 0.21 -25.78 10.33
C ARG A 320 1.66 -26.06 10.69
N PRO A 321 2.12 -25.70 11.90
CA PRO A 321 3.44 -26.07 12.39
C PRO A 321 3.56 -27.59 12.47
N SER A 322 4.68 -28.14 12.02
CA SER A 322 5.03 -29.54 12.31
C SER A 322 5.40 -29.74 13.78
N SER A 323 5.90 -28.69 14.44
CA SER A 323 6.21 -28.67 15.87
C SER A 323 5.54 -27.50 16.58
N SER A 324 5.29 -27.64 17.88
CA SER A 324 4.90 -26.49 18.71
C SER A 324 5.93 -25.36 18.59
N PRO A 325 5.51 -24.08 18.59
CA PRO A 325 6.45 -22.98 18.65
C PRO A 325 7.25 -23.10 19.94
N PRO A 326 8.54 -22.72 19.93
CA PRO A 326 9.32 -22.77 21.14
C PRO A 326 8.80 -21.69 22.10
N TYR A 327 8.33 -22.10 23.28
CA TYR A 327 7.73 -21.20 24.27
C TYR A 327 8.70 -20.06 24.61
N THR A 328 8.31 -18.83 24.29
CA THR A 328 8.95 -17.61 24.79
C THR A 328 7.95 -16.74 25.54
N GLN A 329 8.43 -15.64 26.12
CA GLN A 329 7.61 -14.74 26.92
C GLN A 329 6.43 -14.20 26.09
N TYR A 330 5.27 -14.02 26.73
CA TYR A 330 3.95 -13.75 26.14
C TYR A 330 3.82 -12.57 25.15
N ASN A 331 4.86 -11.74 24.96
CA ASN A 331 4.81 -10.51 24.17
C ASN A 331 5.69 -10.53 22.91
N GLU A 332 6.29 -11.67 22.55
CA GLU A 332 7.13 -11.76 21.35
C GLU A 332 6.29 -11.98 20.07
N LEU A 333 6.59 -11.21 19.03
CA LEU A 333 5.98 -11.34 17.72
C LEU A 333 6.58 -12.53 16.98
N TRP A 334 5.71 -13.46 16.61
CA TRP A 334 6.08 -14.67 15.91
C TRP A 334 5.74 -14.58 14.43
N TYR A 335 6.57 -15.19 13.59
CA TYR A 335 6.33 -15.32 12.17
C TYR A 335 6.64 -16.75 11.77
N TYR A 336 5.71 -17.42 11.09
CA TYR A 336 5.88 -18.81 10.69
C TYR A 336 6.01 -18.96 9.18
N ARG A 337 7.03 -19.73 8.79
CA ARG A 337 7.29 -20.18 7.44
C ARG A 337 7.84 -21.60 7.52
N ASN A 338 7.50 -22.41 6.55
CA ASN A 338 8.13 -23.71 6.33
C ASN A 338 8.48 -23.86 4.85
N CYS A 339 9.37 -24.79 4.59
CA CYS A 339 9.75 -25.22 3.26
C CYS A 339 10.14 -26.69 3.30
N ARG A 340 10.13 -27.31 2.13
CA ARG A 340 10.69 -28.63 1.91
C ARG A 340 12.19 -28.50 1.67
N LEU A 341 12.96 -29.51 2.08
CA LEU A 341 14.40 -29.57 1.81
C LEU A 341 14.75 -30.68 0.82
N GLU A 342 13.74 -31.41 0.34
CA GLU A 342 13.85 -32.38 -0.75
C GLU A 342 14.03 -31.66 -2.09
N ASN A 343 14.87 -32.22 -2.97
CA ASN A 343 15.09 -31.72 -4.32
C ASN A 343 15.54 -30.25 -4.40
N VAL A 344 16.24 -29.75 -3.37
CA VAL A 344 16.83 -28.40 -3.39
C VAL A 344 18.09 -28.41 -4.26
N VAL A 345 18.12 -27.54 -5.27
CA VAL A 345 19.24 -27.39 -6.21
C VAL A 345 19.97 -26.06 -6.04
N GLY A 346 19.36 -25.09 -5.36
CA GLY A 346 19.97 -23.79 -5.14
C GLY A 346 19.38 -23.04 -3.94
N ILE A 347 20.22 -22.21 -3.33
CA ILE A 347 19.86 -21.40 -2.17
C ILE A 347 20.42 -19.99 -2.32
N ALA A 348 19.57 -18.97 -2.14
CA ALA A 348 19.99 -17.59 -2.00
C ALA A 348 19.72 -17.11 -0.56
N CYS A 349 20.78 -16.75 0.15
CA CYS A 349 20.69 -16.27 1.54
C CYS A 349 20.50 -14.76 1.57
N CYS A 350 19.59 -14.28 2.42
CA CYS A 350 19.44 -12.86 2.73
C CYS A 350 20.17 -12.54 4.03
N ILE A 351 21.10 -11.58 3.98
CA ILE A 351 21.97 -11.23 5.11
C ILE A 351 21.59 -9.86 5.67
N ASP A 352 21.49 -9.75 6.99
CA ASP A 352 21.36 -8.44 7.63
C ASP A 352 22.68 -7.68 7.55
N LYS A 353 22.73 -6.69 6.65
CA LYS A 353 23.89 -5.81 6.48
C LYS A 353 24.00 -4.74 7.56
N GLY A 354 22.95 -4.54 8.37
CA GLY A 354 22.89 -3.55 9.44
C GLY A 354 23.60 -3.98 10.72
N VAL A 355 23.89 -5.27 10.90
CA VAL A 355 24.54 -5.79 12.10
C VAL A 355 25.95 -6.32 11.77
N SER A 356 26.91 -6.05 12.66
CA SER A 356 28.34 -6.35 12.45
C SER A 356 28.63 -7.82 12.13
N HIS A 357 27.90 -8.74 12.75
CA HIS A 357 28.08 -10.18 12.57
C HIS A 357 27.33 -10.75 11.35
N LYS A 358 26.59 -9.91 10.60
CA LYS A 358 25.96 -10.24 9.31
C LYS A 358 25.18 -11.56 9.32
N PRO A 359 24.15 -11.71 10.17
CA PRO A 359 23.39 -12.94 10.26
C PRO A 359 22.59 -13.21 8.98
N ILE A 360 22.38 -14.50 8.66
CA ILE A 360 21.41 -14.91 7.65
C ILE A 360 20.01 -14.78 8.25
N ILE A 361 19.19 -13.92 7.67
CA ILE A 361 17.83 -13.61 8.15
C ILE A 361 16.73 -14.16 7.25
N GLY A 362 17.05 -14.47 5.99
CA GLY A 362 16.16 -15.06 4.99
C GLY A 362 16.85 -16.09 4.12
N ILE A 363 16.07 -17.00 3.53
CA ILE A 363 16.55 -17.97 2.56
C ILE A 363 15.47 -18.16 1.49
N LEU A 364 15.85 -17.92 0.23
CA LEU A 364 15.08 -18.32 -0.94
C LEU A 364 15.65 -19.62 -1.49
N ILE A 365 14.80 -20.61 -1.60
CA ILE A 365 15.13 -21.98 -1.99
C ILE A 365 14.65 -22.19 -3.43
N HIS A 366 15.51 -22.79 -4.24
CA HIS A 366 15.23 -23.21 -5.61
C HIS A 366 15.22 -24.73 -5.67
N TYR A 367 14.13 -25.29 -6.16
CA TYR A 367 13.97 -26.73 -6.34
C TYR A 367 14.29 -27.16 -7.78
N GLY A 368 14.65 -28.43 -7.95
CA GLY A 368 15.00 -28.99 -9.27
C GLY A 368 13.84 -29.02 -10.26
N ASP A 369 12.59 -28.90 -9.79
CA ASP A 369 11.39 -28.77 -10.62
C ASP A 369 11.11 -27.31 -11.05
N GLY A 370 12.02 -26.38 -10.76
CA GLY A 370 11.90 -24.95 -11.08
C GLY A 370 11.11 -24.13 -10.05
N ARG A 371 10.48 -24.78 -9.07
CA ARG A 371 9.70 -24.09 -8.03
C ARG A 371 10.58 -23.37 -7.03
N ARG A 372 9.97 -22.43 -6.30
CA ARG A 372 10.67 -21.68 -5.24
C ARG A 372 9.90 -21.66 -3.92
N ALA A 373 10.63 -21.64 -2.81
CA ALA A 373 10.08 -21.39 -1.47
C ALA A 373 10.92 -20.34 -0.74
N CYS A 374 10.28 -19.56 0.13
CA CYS A 374 10.96 -18.54 0.92
C CYS A 374 10.66 -18.76 2.40
N VAL A 375 11.73 -18.79 3.20
CA VAL A 375 11.67 -18.84 4.65
C VAL A 375 12.40 -17.63 5.25
N GLY A 376 11.92 -17.17 6.41
CA GLY A 376 12.48 -16.01 7.10
C GLY A 376 12.27 -14.68 6.35
N GLN A 377 13.18 -13.74 6.60
CA GLN A 377 13.14 -12.38 6.05
C GLN A 377 13.87 -12.25 4.72
N TYR A 378 13.16 -11.98 3.65
CA TYR A 378 13.78 -11.89 2.34
C TYR A 378 13.68 -10.51 1.73
N ARG A 379 14.84 -9.90 1.55
CA ARG A 379 15.03 -8.59 0.92
C ARG A 379 15.95 -8.74 -0.27
N PHE A 380 15.47 -8.40 -1.45
CA PHE A 380 16.25 -8.52 -2.69
C PHE A 380 17.54 -7.67 -2.67
N ASP A 381 17.55 -6.52 -1.99
CA ASP A 381 18.76 -5.67 -1.87
C ASP A 381 19.83 -6.25 -0.91
N TRP A 382 19.45 -7.23 -0.10
CA TRP A 382 20.29 -7.90 0.89
C TRP A 382 20.53 -9.37 0.59
N ALA A 383 19.94 -9.89 -0.49
CA ALA A 383 20.17 -11.24 -0.98
C ALA A 383 21.59 -11.39 -1.53
N LEU A 384 22.20 -12.53 -1.23
CA LEU A 384 23.41 -13.01 -1.88
C LEU A 384 23.07 -13.73 -3.19
N ASP A 385 24.09 -13.94 -4.00
CA ASP A 385 24.00 -14.74 -5.21
C ASP A 385 23.55 -16.18 -4.90
N LEU A 386 22.92 -16.81 -5.90
CA LEU A 386 22.43 -18.17 -5.81
C LEU A 386 23.60 -19.15 -5.62
N LEU A 387 23.60 -19.85 -4.49
CA LEU A 387 24.54 -20.92 -4.20
C LEU A 387 23.95 -22.26 -4.69
N ALA A 388 24.63 -22.91 -5.63
CA ALA A 388 24.25 -24.25 -6.08
C ALA A 388 24.39 -25.26 -4.94
N VAL A 389 23.38 -26.13 -4.79
CA VAL A 389 23.38 -27.20 -3.79
C VAL A 389 23.67 -28.51 -4.50
N ASP A 390 24.71 -29.20 -4.02
CA ASP A 390 25.01 -30.56 -4.44
C ASP A 390 24.00 -31.53 -3.81
N THR A 391 23.06 -32.03 -4.62
CA THR A 391 22.01 -32.95 -4.19
C THR A 391 22.53 -34.30 -3.72
N SER A 392 23.81 -34.62 -3.99
CA SER A 392 24.46 -35.84 -3.47
C SER A 392 24.95 -35.71 -2.02
N ARG A 393 24.90 -34.49 -1.44
CA ARG A 393 25.39 -34.20 -0.09
C ARG A 393 24.27 -33.72 0.82
N PRO A 394 24.33 -34.04 2.13
CA PRO A 394 23.35 -33.53 3.07
C PRO A 394 23.51 -32.01 3.26
N LEU A 395 22.44 -31.27 2.98
CA LEU A 395 22.34 -29.87 3.34
C LEU A 395 22.16 -29.74 4.86
N ARG A 396 23.03 -28.97 5.52
CA ARG A 396 22.96 -28.71 6.96
C ARG A 396 22.77 -27.23 7.20
N ILE A 397 21.70 -26.87 7.91
CA ILE A 397 21.42 -25.49 8.32
C ILE A 397 21.72 -25.40 9.81
N GLY A 398 22.79 -24.67 10.16
CA GLY A 398 23.20 -24.44 11.54
C GLY A 398 22.43 -23.27 12.16
N LEU A 399 21.89 -23.47 13.36
CA LEU A 399 21.26 -22.41 14.14
C LEU A 399 22.19 -21.99 15.28
N GLY A 400 22.55 -20.70 15.30
CA GLY A 400 23.29 -20.13 16.42
C GLY A 400 22.36 -19.86 17.61
N LYS A 401 22.70 -20.36 18.80
CA LYS A 401 22.05 -19.93 20.05
C LYS A 401 22.59 -18.56 20.43
N THR A 402 21.74 -17.69 20.98
CA THR A 402 22.21 -16.42 21.53
C THR A 402 22.96 -16.64 22.85
N ARG A 403 23.67 -15.62 23.35
CA ARG A 403 24.50 -15.69 24.58
C ARG A 403 23.73 -16.20 25.83
N LYS A 404 22.40 -16.21 25.80
CA LYS A 404 21.52 -16.70 26.88
C LYS A 404 21.04 -18.16 26.70
N ASN A 405 21.65 -18.96 25.83
CA ASN A 405 21.25 -20.36 25.53
C ASN A 405 19.82 -20.55 24.99
N LEU A 406 19.22 -19.46 24.54
CA LEU A 406 17.93 -19.43 23.87
C LEU A 406 18.09 -19.85 22.39
N PRO A 407 17.18 -20.68 21.82
CA PRO A 407 17.18 -20.95 20.39
C PRO A 407 16.97 -19.62 19.66
N ALA A 408 17.97 -19.14 18.92
CA ALA A 408 17.98 -17.86 18.18
C ALA A 408 16.89 -16.84 18.60
N TYR A 409 16.98 -16.30 19.82
CA TYR A 409 16.14 -15.18 20.28
C TYR A 409 16.98 -13.93 20.55
N LEU A 410 16.55 -12.85 19.89
CA LEU A 410 16.55 -11.45 20.31
C LEU A 410 17.64 -11.00 21.29
N GLN A 411 18.48 -10.09 20.80
CA GLN A 411 18.97 -8.98 21.60
C GLN A 411 18.76 -7.70 20.78
N ASP A 412 18.02 -6.74 21.36
CA ASP A 412 17.82 -5.37 20.86
C ASP A 412 16.96 -5.16 19.60
N GLY A 413 15.74 -5.70 19.59
CA GLY A 413 14.63 -5.13 18.80
C GLY A 413 14.70 -5.28 17.27
N VAL A 414 15.63 -6.06 16.73
CA VAL A 414 15.74 -6.38 15.30
C VAL A 414 15.67 -7.90 15.12
N LEU A 415 14.70 -8.37 14.32
CA LEU A 415 14.54 -9.80 14.03
C LEU A 415 15.72 -10.30 13.19
N ALA A 416 16.38 -11.36 13.68
CA ALA A 416 17.32 -12.18 12.93
C ALA A 416 17.34 -13.58 13.57
N GLY A 417 16.39 -14.44 13.20
CA GLY A 417 16.32 -15.79 13.77
C GLY A 417 15.39 -16.69 12.98
N PHE A 418 15.98 -17.75 12.43
CA PHE A 418 15.29 -18.87 11.80
C PHE A 418 15.02 -19.97 12.81
N ALA A 419 13.81 -20.52 12.81
CA ALA A 419 13.55 -21.83 13.40
C ALA A 419 13.09 -22.75 12.27
N LEU A 420 13.90 -23.74 11.94
CA LEU A 420 13.47 -24.89 11.14
C LEU A 420 12.97 -25.93 12.14
N ALA A 421 11.67 -26.16 12.15
CA ALA A 421 11.08 -27.30 12.82
C ALA A 421 11.34 -28.55 11.97
N TRP A 422 11.97 -29.56 12.58
CA TRP A 422 12.19 -30.88 11.98
C TRP A 422 10.93 -31.73 12.05
#